data_AF-A0A7W0H2S9-F1
#
_entry.id   AF-A0A7W0H2S9-F1
#
_cell.length_a   1.000
_cell.length_b   1.000
_cell.length_c   1.000
_cell.angle_alpha   90.00
_cell.angle_beta   90.00
_cell.angle_gamma   90.00
#
_symmetry.space_group_name_H-M   'P 1'
#
loop_
_entity.id
_entity.type
_entity.pdbx_description
1 polymer ?
#
loop_
_entity_poly.entity_id
_entity_poly.type
_entity_poly.pdbx_seq_one_letter_code
_entity_poly.pdbx_strand_id
1 'polypeptide(L)'
;MDQMELRNRLVMATQMWREATADPLPRMAPGDPVQQLEAFEITLVDMLWGLATPKTARDVADKTWDLVHDRSDEDAVKRRVIECHEALARLSARSGGLEP
;
A
#
# COMPACT_ATOMS: atom_id res chain seq x y z
N MET A 1 -1.12 -5.69 -19.47
CA MET A 1 -0.97 -4.32 -18.97
C MET A 1 -0.41 -3.46 -20.08
N ASP A 2 -1.13 -2.40 -20.45
CA ASP A 2 -0.74 -1.48 -21.51
C ASP A 2 0.22 -0.41 -20.98
N GLN A 3 1.06 0.14 -21.86
CA GLN A 3 2.07 1.16 -21.48
C GLN A 3 1.45 2.42 -20.83
N MET A 4 0.21 2.77 -21.22
CA MET A 4 -0.52 3.88 -20.61
C MET A 4 -0.94 3.59 -19.17
N GLU A 5 -1.40 2.36 -18.90
CA GLU A 5 -1.80 1.92 -17.57
C GLU A 5 -0.61 1.91 -16.61
N LEU A 6 0.54 1.40 -17.09
CA LEU A 6 1.79 1.41 -16.34
C LEU A 6 2.25 2.83 -15.99
N ARG A 7 2.20 3.75 -16.96
CA ARG A 7 2.53 5.17 -16.72
C ARG A 7 1.58 5.80 -15.71
N ASN A 8 0.28 5.55 -15.83
CA ASN A 8 -0.72 6.14 -14.93
C ASN A 8 -0.52 5.65 -13.49
N ARG A 9 -0.28 4.34 -13.29
CA ARG A 9 0.04 3.77 -11.97
C ARG A 9 1.34 4.34 -11.41
N LEU A 10 2.39 4.46 -12.21
CA LEU A 10 3.65 5.08 -11.78
C LEU A 10 3.46 6.53 -11.30
N VAL A 11 2.71 7.34 -12.05
CA VAL A 11 2.40 8.72 -11.67
C VAL A 11 1.61 8.77 -10.35
N MET A 12 0.56 7.95 -10.21
CA MET A 12 -0.22 7.89 -8.98
C MET A 12 0.62 7.45 -7.77
N ALA A 13 1.40 6.37 -7.90
CA ALA A 13 2.22 5.86 -6.80
C ALA A 13 3.31 6.87 -6.38
N THR A 14 3.94 7.56 -7.34
CA THR A 14 4.96 8.57 -7.03
C THR A 14 4.38 9.85 -6.43
N GLN A 15 3.17 10.25 -6.83
CA GLN A 15 2.44 11.35 -6.18
C GLN A 15 2.09 10.98 -4.73
N MET A 16 1.50 9.81 -4.51
CA MET A 16 1.15 9.34 -3.18
C MET A 16 2.38 9.25 -2.26
N TRP A 17 3.52 8.77 -2.76
CA TRP A 17 4.78 8.78 -2.00
C TRP A 17 5.15 10.18 -1.52
N ARG A 18 5.15 11.17 -2.43
CA ARG A 18 5.49 12.56 -2.11
C ARG A 18 4.51 13.22 -1.15
N GLU A 19 3.25 12.81 -1.16
CA GLU A 19 2.24 13.28 -0.22
C GLU A 19 2.39 12.63 1.17
N ALA A 20 2.79 11.36 1.19
CA ALA A 20 2.96 10.60 2.42
C ALA A 20 4.27 10.92 3.16
N THR A 21 5.34 11.20 2.41
CA THR A 21 6.66 11.46 2.95
C THR A 21 7.41 12.53 2.15
N ALA A 22 8.31 13.24 2.81
CA ALA A 22 9.26 14.14 2.17
C ALA A 22 10.55 13.43 1.70
N ASP A 23 10.64 12.11 1.92
CA ASP A 23 11.79 11.31 1.54
C ASP A 23 11.90 11.15 0.01
N PRO A 24 13.11 11.11 -0.57
CA PRO A 24 13.30 10.80 -1.98
C PRO A 24 12.64 9.46 -2.37
N LEU A 25 12.28 9.34 -3.65
CA LEU A 25 11.75 8.08 -4.18
C LEU A 25 12.79 6.96 -4.01
N PRO A 26 12.37 5.77 -3.53
CA PRO A 26 13.27 4.65 -3.33
C PRO A 26 13.84 4.18 -4.67
N ARG A 27 15.10 3.79 -4.65
CA ARG A 27 15.82 3.36 -5.86
C ARG A 27 15.46 1.91 -6.15
N MET A 28 14.66 1.67 -7.19
CA MET A 28 14.29 0.33 -7.61
C MET A 28 15.42 -0.36 -8.38
N ALA A 29 15.55 -1.68 -8.18
CA ALA A 29 16.48 -2.48 -8.98
C ALA A 29 16.09 -2.38 -10.47
N PRO A 30 17.06 -2.27 -11.40
CA PRO A 30 16.78 -2.26 -12.83
C PRO A 30 16.18 -3.61 -13.24
N GLY A 31 15.12 -3.59 -14.06
CA GLY A 31 14.39 -4.80 -14.43
C GLY A 31 13.19 -4.51 -15.33
N ASP A 32 12.23 -5.43 -15.33
CA ASP A 32 10.98 -5.24 -16.05
C ASP A 32 10.16 -4.09 -15.42
N PRO A 33 9.65 -3.13 -16.21
CA PRO A 33 8.97 -1.95 -15.67
C PRO A 33 7.72 -2.30 -14.86
N VAL A 34 7.04 -3.42 -15.15
CA VAL A 34 5.88 -3.89 -14.38
C VAL A 34 6.34 -4.33 -13.00
N GLN A 35 7.35 -5.20 -12.95
CA GLN A 35 7.92 -5.70 -11.69
C GLN A 35 8.53 -4.57 -10.85
N GLN A 36 9.17 -3.59 -11.49
CA GLN A 36 9.71 -2.41 -10.80
C GLN A 36 8.61 -1.57 -10.17
N LEU A 37 7.51 -1.36 -10.90
CA LEU A 37 6.37 -0.61 -10.38
C LEU A 37 5.68 -1.36 -9.24
N GLU A 38 5.42 -2.66 -9.40
CA GLU A 38 4.83 -3.48 -8.34
C GLU A 38 5.69 -3.47 -7.07
N ALA A 39 7.00 -3.63 -7.20
CA ALA A 39 7.91 -3.58 -6.06
C ALA A 39 7.94 -2.18 -5.41
N PHE A 40 7.79 -1.11 -6.20
CA PHE A 40 7.68 0.25 -5.68
C PHE A 40 6.36 0.45 -4.92
N GLU A 41 5.25 -0.05 -5.46
CA GLU A 41 3.94 0.00 -4.81
C GLU A 41 3.92 -0.79 -3.49
N ILE A 42 4.54 -1.98 -3.45
CA ILE A 42 4.71 -2.74 -2.20
C ILE A 42 5.52 -1.91 -1.19
N THR A 43 6.62 -1.30 -1.61
CA THR A 43 7.46 -0.46 -0.73
C THR A 43 6.69 0.76 -0.22
N LEU A 44 5.87 1.39 -1.07
CA LEU A 44 5.00 2.51 -0.70
C LEU A 44 3.98 2.08 0.36
N VAL A 45 3.31 0.93 0.16
CA VAL A 45 2.35 0.37 1.12
C VAL A 45 3.04 0.05 2.45
N ASP A 46 4.16 -0.65 2.44
CA ASP A 46 4.94 -0.95 3.66
C ASP A 46 5.39 0.32 4.40
N MET A 47 5.83 1.34 3.67
CA MET A 47 6.26 2.60 4.24
C MET A 47 5.08 3.35 4.87
N LEU A 48 3.97 3.49 4.15
CA LEU A 48 2.73 4.06 4.67
C LEU A 48 2.28 3.32 5.93
N TRP A 49 2.37 1.99 5.91
CA TRP A 49 2.05 1.13 7.03
C TRP A 49 2.98 1.37 8.23
N GLY A 50 4.29 1.54 7.99
CA GLY A 50 5.28 1.88 9.02
C GLY A 50 5.11 3.27 9.62
N LEU A 51 4.59 4.23 8.84
CA LEU A 51 4.24 5.58 9.33
C LEU A 51 2.86 5.64 9.99
N ALA A 52 2.02 4.63 9.77
CA ALA A 52 0.67 4.59 10.31
C ALA A 52 0.71 4.53 11.86
N THR A 53 0.11 5.53 12.48
CA THR A 53 -0.14 5.55 13.93
C THR A 53 -1.53 4.99 14.20
N PRO A 54 -1.89 4.58 15.44
CA PRO A 54 -3.24 4.09 15.73
C PRO A 54 -4.36 5.08 15.33
N LYS A 55 -4.06 6.39 15.33
CA LYS A 55 -5.00 7.45 14.92
C LYS A 55 -5.12 7.58 13.39
N THR A 56 -4.05 7.28 12.65
CA THR A 56 -4.01 7.39 11.19
C THR A 56 -4.10 6.04 10.48
N ALA A 57 -4.09 4.92 11.21
CA ALA A 57 -4.08 3.58 10.65
C ALA A 57 -5.29 3.28 9.78
N ARG A 58 -6.47 3.77 10.17
CA ARG A 58 -7.70 3.64 9.36
C ARG A 58 -7.64 4.46 8.08
N ASP A 59 -7.08 5.67 8.16
CA ASP A 59 -6.92 6.56 7.01
C ASP A 59 -5.90 6.02 6.01
N VAL A 60 -4.75 5.55 6.51
CA VAL A 60 -3.73 4.88 5.72
C VAL A 60 -4.28 3.62 5.06
N ALA A 61 -5.00 2.79 5.82
CA ALA A 61 -5.66 1.60 5.30
C ALA A 61 -6.62 1.92 4.14
N ASP A 62 -7.50 2.90 4.33
CA ASP A 62 -8.44 3.36 3.30
C ASP A 62 -7.72 3.89 2.05
N LYS A 63 -6.69 4.73 2.23
CA LYS A 63 -5.83 5.22 1.13
C LYS A 63 -5.16 4.10 0.36
N THR A 64 -4.56 3.13 1.06
CA THR A 64 -3.89 2.00 0.39
C THR A 64 -4.89 1.07 -0.29
N TRP A 65 -6.11 0.98 0.24
CA TRP A 65 -7.20 0.22 -0.37
C TRP A 65 -7.69 0.85 -1.67
N ASP A 66 -7.88 2.17 -1.72
CA ASP A 66 -8.24 2.89 -2.95
C ASP A 66 -7.27 2.60 -4.11
N LEU A 67 -5.99 2.44 -3.78
CA LEU A 67 -4.94 2.16 -4.78
C LEU A 67 -5.05 0.75 -5.40
N VAL A 68 -5.62 -0.22 -4.67
CA VAL A 68 -5.67 -1.64 -5.07
C VAL A 68 -7.08 -2.22 -5.24
N HIS A 69 -8.14 -1.50 -4.88
CA HIS A 69 -9.51 -2.03 -4.85
C HIS A 69 -9.99 -2.52 -6.22
N ASP A 70 -9.64 -1.81 -7.29
CA ASP A 70 -9.99 -2.13 -8.68
C ASP A 70 -9.10 -3.23 -9.28
N ARG A 71 -8.02 -3.63 -8.59
CA ARG A 71 -7.08 -4.65 -9.06
C ARG A 71 -7.57 -6.06 -8.75
N SER A 72 -7.03 -7.03 -9.50
CA SER A 72 -7.27 -8.45 -9.24
C SER A 72 -6.68 -8.90 -7.90
N ASP A 73 -7.31 -9.87 -7.24
CA ASP A 73 -6.85 -10.47 -5.97
C ASP A 73 -5.56 -11.29 -6.10
N GLU A 74 -5.12 -11.52 -7.35
CA GLU A 74 -3.84 -12.14 -7.68
C GLU A 74 -2.68 -11.14 -7.68
N ASP A 75 -2.97 -9.82 -7.68
CA ASP A 75 -1.95 -8.76 -7.65
C ASP A 75 -1.21 -8.77 -6.30
N ALA A 76 0.13 -8.77 -6.36
CA ALA A 76 0.98 -8.86 -5.18
C ALA A 76 0.79 -7.67 -4.24
N VAL A 77 0.52 -6.47 -4.78
CA VAL A 77 0.27 -5.26 -4.00
C VAL A 77 -1.05 -5.39 -3.25
N LYS A 78 -2.10 -5.88 -3.91
CA LYS A 78 -3.41 -6.07 -3.27
C LYS A 78 -3.34 -7.07 -2.12
N ARG A 79 -2.65 -8.20 -2.31
CA ARG A 79 -2.41 -9.18 -1.24
C ARG A 79 -1.71 -8.54 -0.05
N ARG A 80 -0.67 -7.74 -0.29
CA ARG A 80 0.06 -7.03 0.78
C ARG A 80 -0.84 -6.09 1.59
N VAL A 81 -1.68 -5.31 0.92
CA VAL A 81 -2.64 -4.40 1.59
C VAL A 81 -3.63 -5.18 2.43
N ILE A 82 -4.17 -6.29 1.91
CA ILE A 82 -5.11 -7.16 2.63
C ILE A 82 -4.44 -7.72 3.89
N GLU A 83 -3.21 -8.25 3.79
CA GLU A 83 -2.46 -8.76 4.94
C GLU A 83 -2.30 -7.71 6.05
N CYS A 84 -1.99 -6.46 5.69
CA CYS A 84 -1.89 -5.35 6.64
C CYS A 84 -3.24 -5.02 7.30
N HIS A 85 -4.32 -5.02 6.53
CA HIS A 85 -5.68 -4.78 7.03
C HIS A 85 -6.16 -5.90 7.96
N GLU A 86 -5.87 -7.16 7.61
CA GLU A 86 -6.18 -8.30 8.46
C GLU A 86 -5.40 -8.24 9.77
N ALA A 87 -4.12 -7.84 9.74
CA ALA A 87 -3.32 -7.64 10.94
C ALA A 87 -3.93 -6.57 11.87
N LEU A 88 -4.41 -5.45 11.34
CA LEU A 88 -5.17 -4.45 12.10
C LEU A 88 -6.47 -5.00 12.69
N ALA A 89 -7.28 -5.64 11.85
CA ALA A 89 -8.56 -6.18 12.27
C ALA A 89 -8.37 -7.20 13.40
N ARG A 90 -7.32 -8.03 13.30
CA ARG A 90 -6.94 -9.00 14.33
C ARG A 90 -6.41 -8.34 15.60
N LEU A 91 -5.72 -7.21 15.52
CA LEU A 91 -5.30 -6.41 16.68
C LEU A 91 -6.51 -5.78 17.39
N SER A 92 -7.45 -5.21 16.63
CA SER A 92 -8.68 -4.61 17.14
C SER A 92 -9.58 -5.66 17.83
N ALA A 93 -9.77 -6.82 17.20
CA ALA A 93 -10.58 -7.91 17.73
C ALA A 93 -10.06 -8.47 19.07
N ARG A 94 -8.73 -8.46 19.29
CA ARG A 94 -8.13 -8.88 20.58
C ARG A 94 -8.26 -7.83 21.67
N SER A 95 -8.34 -6.54 21.31
CA SER A 95 -8.47 -5.46 22.29
C SER A 95 -9.92 -5.18 22.69
N GLY A 96 -10.90 -5.63 21.90
CA GLY A 96 -12.34 -5.49 22.17
C GLY A 96 -13.00 -6.71 22.84
N GLY A 97 -12.23 -7.74 23.21
CA GLY A 97 -12.73 -9.00 23.77
C GLY A 97 -12.56 -9.11 25.28
N LEU A 98 -13.01 -8.11 26.05
CA LEU A 98 -13.18 -8.26 27.50
C LEU A 98 -14.48 -7.58 27.93
N GLU A 99 -15.60 -8.27 27.70
CA GLU A 99 -16.84 -8.00 28.43
C GLU A 99 -17.12 -9.21 29.34
N PRO A 100 -17.18 -9.03 30.68
CA PRO A 100 -17.56 -10.07 31.63
C PRO A 100 -19.07 -10.37 31.64
#